data_AF-R5B992-F1
#
_entry.id   AF-R5B992-F1
#
_cell.length_a   1.000
_cell.length_b   1.000
_cell.length_c   1.000
_cell.angle_alpha   90.00
_cell.angle_beta   90.00
_cell.angle_gamma   90.00
#
_symmetry.space_group_name_H-M   'P 1'
#
loop_
_entity.id
_entity.type
_entity.pdbx_description
1 polymer ?
#
loop_
_entity_poly.entity_id
_entity_poly.type
_entity_poly.pdbx_seq_one_letter_code
_entity_poly.pdbx_strand_id
1 'polypeptide(L)'
;MLYKYRVTLAGIKGFYRVYEMGGETTLYEFHKQMRADMEFPQDQLIMFKALDAGGGVVARYGLFDLGSGTVDNVTVAQTVKSGVASFLYFYDVPNRKSVIVTFEGEEEGAECSPSIVDSKGPNPIEFENGYVAFEDLPDSQRHLPGQKPDWGSDDDDDTDGSAGADDDDSDEEEEDDDEDGKIVFDGTEDLNI
;
A
#
# COMPACT_ATOMS: atom_id res chain seq x y z
N MET A 1 -1.73 2.62 29.52
CA MET A 1 -1.79 1.40 28.67
C MET A 1 -1.60 1.84 27.24
N LEU A 2 -0.65 1.21 26.56
CA LEU A 2 -0.37 1.39 25.15
C LEU A 2 -1.08 0.31 24.37
N TYR A 3 -1.65 0.68 23.23
CA TYR A 3 -2.39 -0.22 22.35
C TYR A 3 -1.67 -0.31 21.02
N LYS A 4 -1.41 -1.54 20.57
CA LYS A 4 -0.76 -1.84 19.29
C LYS A 4 -1.77 -2.25 18.24
N TYR A 5 -1.71 -1.57 17.10
CA TYR A 5 -2.57 -1.83 15.95
C TYR A 5 -1.75 -2.04 14.69
N ARG A 6 -2.02 -3.12 13.96
CA ARG A 6 -1.45 -3.36 12.65
C ARG A 6 -2.45 -2.98 11.56
N VAL A 7 -2.07 -2.03 10.72
CA VAL A 7 -2.80 -1.64 9.52
C VAL A 7 -2.27 -2.43 8.34
N THR A 8 -3.16 -3.08 7.60
CA THR A 8 -2.86 -3.80 6.36
C THR A 8 -3.82 -3.37 5.26
N LEU A 9 -3.39 -3.50 4.00
CA LEU A 9 -4.17 -3.12 2.83
C LEU A 9 -4.60 -4.38 2.08
N ALA A 10 -5.92 -4.52 1.87
CA ALA A 10 -6.45 -5.65 1.12
C ALA A 10 -6.01 -5.55 -0.35
N GLY A 11 -5.18 -6.48 -0.80
CA GLY A 11 -4.67 -6.54 -2.18
C GLY A 11 -3.19 -6.23 -2.34
N ILE A 12 -2.49 -5.75 -1.30
CA ILE A 12 -1.03 -5.54 -1.35
C ILE A 12 -0.35 -6.49 -0.37
N LYS A 13 0.21 -7.57 -0.90
CA LYS A 13 0.96 -8.54 -0.11
C LYS A 13 2.27 -7.90 0.35
N GLY A 14 2.40 -7.69 1.67
CA GLY A 14 3.61 -7.14 2.29
C GLY A 14 3.54 -5.68 2.73
N PHE A 15 2.42 -4.98 2.49
CA PHE A 15 2.19 -3.67 3.10
C PHE A 15 1.70 -3.83 4.54
N TYR A 16 2.39 -3.19 5.48
CA TYR A 16 1.84 -2.97 6.81
C TYR A 16 2.41 -1.71 7.45
N ARG A 17 1.64 -1.17 8.41
CA ARG A 17 2.07 -0.15 9.35
C ARG A 17 1.61 -0.58 10.75
N VAL A 18 2.51 -0.62 11.71
CA VAL A 18 2.19 -0.91 13.11
C VAL A 18 2.20 0.40 13.87
N TYR A 19 1.07 0.73 14.48
CA TYR A 19 0.88 1.91 15.30
C TYR A 19 0.84 1.54 16.77
N GLU A 20 1.39 2.43 17.60
CA GLU A 20 1.27 2.41 19.04
C GLU A 20 0.66 3.74 19.51
N MET A 21 -0.30 3.65 20.44
CA MET A 21 -0.99 4.83 20.95
C MET A 21 -1.53 4.59 22.37
N GLY A 22 -1.73 5.68 23.12
CA GLY A 22 -2.36 5.63 24.45
C GLY A 22 -3.85 5.25 24.37
N GLY A 23 -4.39 4.67 25.44
CA GLY A 23 -5.80 4.26 25.51
C GLY A 23 -6.83 5.39 25.45
N GLU A 24 -6.43 6.60 25.87
CA GLU A 24 -7.26 7.81 25.79
C GLU A 24 -7.32 8.41 24.38
N THR A 25 -6.46 7.94 23.47
CA THR A 25 -6.48 8.36 22.06
C THR A 25 -7.86 8.12 21.46
N THR A 26 -8.39 9.14 20.81
CA THR A 26 -9.67 9.06 20.11
C THR A 26 -9.51 8.42 18.73
N LEU A 27 -10.58 7.81 18.20
CA LEU A 27 -10.56 7.31 16.82
C LEU A 27 -10.29 8.44 15.80
N TYR A 28 -10.67 9.67 16.13
CA TYR A 28 -10.37 10.84 15.30
C TYR A 28 -8.87 11.17 15.26
N GLU A 29 -8.18 11.15 16.40
CA GLU A 29 -6.73 11.35 16.43
C GLU A 29 -5.99 10.26 15.67
N PHE A 30 -6.42 9.01 15.84
CA PHE A 30 -5.84 7.91 15.11
C PHE A 30 -6.09 8.03 13.60
N HIS A 31 -7.29 8.45 13.19
CA HIS A 31 -7.60 8.79 11.79
C HIS A 31 -6.63 9.85 11.23
N LYS A 32 -6.43 10.95 11.96
CA LYS A 32 -5.55 12.05 11.50
C LYS A 32 -4.14 11.55 11.26
N GLN A 33 -3.61 10.74 12.17
CA GLN A 33 -2.28 10.17 12.02
C GLN A 33 -2.20 9.23 10.82
N MET A 34 -3.13 8.28 10.71
CA MET A 34 -3.19 7.36 9.56
C MET A 34 -3.27 8.10 8.23
N ARG A 35 -4.08 9.16 8.16
CA ARG A 35 -4.22 10.00 6.98
C ARG A 35 -2.92 10.72 6.64
N ALA A 36 -2.21 11.25 7.63
CA ALA A 36 -0.94 11.93 7.41
C ALA A 36 0.15 10.96 6.94
N ASP A 37 0.26 9.79 7.57
CA ASP A 37 1.34 8.83 7.29
C ASP A 37 1.16 8.07 5.98
N MET A 38 -0.09 7.79 5.59
CA MET A 38 -0.41 7.07 4.35
C MET A 38 -0.84 8.00 3.20
N GLU A 39 -0.79 9.32 3.44
CA GLU A 39 -1.14 10.38 2.48
C GLU A 39 -2.52 10.19 1.85
N PHE A 40 -3.50 9.78 2.67
CA PHE A 40 -4.85 9.58 2.18
C PHE A 40 -5.54 10.90 1.81
N PRO A 41 -6.50 10.86 0.84
CA PRO A 41 -7.27 12.02 0.45
C PRO A 41 -7.91 12.75 1.63
N GLN A 42 -7.83 14.07 1.60
CA GLN A 42 -8.13 14.94 2.72
C GLN A 42 -9.61 15.32 2.84
N ASP A 43 -10.35 15.19 1.75
CA ASP A 43 -11.72 15.63 1.57
C ASP A 43 -12.75 14.51 1.80
N GLN A 44 -12.30 13.34 2.25
CA GLN A 44 -13.14 12.15 2.38
C GLN A 44 -13.77 12.01 3.77
N LEU A 45 -14.96 11.40 3.77
CA LEU A 45 -15.68 11.08 5.01
C LEU A 45 -14.97 9.95 5.77
N ILE A 46 -14.83 10.16 7.08
CA ILE A 46 -14.24 9.18 8.00
C ILE A 46 -15.29 8.13 8.35
N MET A 47 -14.97 6.85 8.14
CA MET A 47 -15.80 5.74 8.61
C MET A 47 -14.94 4.58 9.12
N PHE A 48 -15.19 4.18 10.37
CA PHE A 48 -14.66 2.97 10.98
C PHE A 48 -15.79 1.96 11.14
N LYS A 49 -15.63 0.80 10.51
CA LYS A 49 -16.51 -0.35 10.72
C LYS A 49 -15.82 -1.31 11.67
N ALA A 50 -16.26 -1.35 12.93
CA ALA A 50 -15.70 -2.21 13.96
C ALA A 50 -16.21 -3.66 13.81
N LEU A 51 -15.30 -4.60 13.89
CA LEU A 51 -15.52 -6.03 13.73
C LEU A 51 -15.07 -6.79 14.98
N ASP A 52 -15.84 -7.82 15.36
CA ASP A 52 -15.45 -8.78 16.40
C ASP A 52 -14.43 -9.79 15.85
N ALA A 53 -13.97 -10.71 16.70
CA ALA A 53 -13.04 -11.78 16.32
C ALA A 53 -13.61 -12.76 15.28
N GLY A 54 -14.94 -12.82 15.12
CA GLY A 54 -15.63 -13.62 14.11
C GLY A 54 -15.91 -12.87 12.80
N GLY A 55 -15.50 -11.59 12.69
CA GLY A 55 -15.80 -10.74 11.54
C GLY A 55 -17.21 -10.15 11.54
N GLY A 56 -17.98 -10.33 12.63
CA GLY A 56 -19.28 -9.72 12.85
C GLY A 56 -19.15 -8.22 13.09
N VAL A 57 -20.10 -7.43 12.59
CA VAL A 57 -20.09 -5.97 12.79
C VAL A 57 -20.59 -5.64 14.19
N VAL A 58 -19.70 -5.10 15.02
CA VAL A 58 -20.03 -4.67 16.39
C VAL A 58 -20.60 -3.26 16.39
N ALA A 59 -19.93 -2.35 15.68
CA ALA A 59 -20.28 -0.94 15.67
C ALA A 59 -19.80 -0.26 14.39
N ARG A 60 -20.33 0.93 14.13
CA ARG A 60 -19.82 1.85 13.12
C ARG A 60 -19.58 3.20 13.76
N TYR A 61 -18.40 3.76 13.55
CA TYR A 61 -18.03 5.07 14.04
C TYR A 61 -17.76 6.00 12.86
N GLY A 62 -18.29 7.21 12.93
CA GLY A 62 -18.03 8.27 11.97
C GLY A 62 -18.00 9.62 12.67
N LEU A 63 -17.87 10.68 11.89
CA LEU A 63 -18.02 12.07 12.37
C LEU A 63 -19.39 12.31 13.01
N PHE A 64 -20.42 11.68 12.45
CA PHE A 64 -21.77 11.69 13.01
C PHE A 64 -22.00 10.45 13.85
N ASP A 65 -22.83 10.60 14.88
CA ASP A 65 -23.19 9.49 15.74
C ASP A 65 -24.09 8.50 14.97
N LEU A 66 -23.60 7.27 14.84
CA LEU A 66 -24.30 6.16 14.18
C LEU A 66 -24.92 5.18 15.19
N GLY A 67 -24.98 5.56 16.47
CA GLY A 67 -25.59 4.80 17.57
C GLY A 67 -24.58 4.20 18.56
N SER A 68 -23.28 4.39 18.33
CA SER A 68 -22.20 3.90 19.21
C SER A 68 -21.23 5.01 19.62
N GLY A 69 -21.58 6.27 19.34
CA GLY A 69 -20.73 7.43 19.58
C GLY A 69 -20.00 7.91 18.31
N THR A 70 -19.45 9.12 18.41
CA THR A 70 -18.66 9.77 17.36
C THR A 70 -17.18 9.45 17.50
N VAL A 71 -16.44 9.53 16.39
CA VAL A 71 -14.98 9.30 16.37
C VAL A 71 -14.19 10.23 17.28
N ASP A 72 -14.70 11.42 17.58
CA ASP A 72 -14.08 12.39 18.49
C ASP A 72 -14.23 12.03 19.96
N ASN A 73 -15.25 11.25 20.32
CA ASN A 73 -15.55 10.89 21.71
C ASN A 73 -15.12 9.46 22.05
N VAL A 74 -15.16 8.56 21.06
CA VAL A 74 -14.84 7.14 21.27
C VAL A 74 -13.33 6.97 21.29
N THR A 75 -12.84 6.41 22.40
CA THR A 75 -11.41 6.12 22.57
C THR A 75 -11.08 4.67 22.20
N VAL A 76 -9.81 4.45 21.90
CA VAL A 76 -9.28 3.12 21.57
C VAL A 76 -9.46 2.14 22.74
N ALA A 77 -9.30 2.58 23.98
CA ALA A 77 -9.56 1.72 25.13
C ALA A 77 -11.05 1.29 25.23
N GLN A 78 -11.99 2.16 24.85
CA GLN A 78 -13.42 1.83 24.86
C GLN A 78 -13.79 0.80 23.80
N THR A 79 -13.19 0.87 22.62
CA THR A 79 -13.45 -0.10 21.54
C THR A 79 -12.93 -1.48 21.90
N VAL A 80 -11.74 -1.59 22.50
CA VAL A 80 -11.20 -2.87 23.00
C VAL A 80 -12.08 -3.45 24.10
N LYS A 81 -12.54 -2.64 25.06
CA LYS A 81 -13.50 -3.07 26.10
C LYS A 81 -14.84 -3.55 25.52
N SER A 82 -15.23 -3.03 24.36
CA SER A 82 -16.44 -3.43 23.65
C SER A 82 -16.27 -4.73 22.85
N GLY A 83 -15.07 -5.33 22.87
CA GLY A 83 -14.78 -6.60 22.18
C GLY A 83 -14.45 -6.44 20.70
N VAL A 84 -14.04 -5.23 20.27
CA VAL A 84 -13.61 -5.00 18.89
C VAL A 84 -12.22 -5.61 18.67
N ALA A 85 -12.10 -6.47 17.68
CA ALA A 85 -10.83 -7.12 17.31
C ALA A 85 -10.15 -6.44 16.12
N SER A 86 -10.95 -5.91 15.18
CA SER A 86 -10.41 -5.19 14.02
C SER A 86 -11.39 -4.12 13.52
N PHE A 87 -10.88 -3.18 12.73
CA PHE A 87 -11.67 -2.17 12.05
C PHE A 87 -11.43 -2.26 10.54
N LEU A 88 -12.50 -2.11 9.78
CA LEU A 88 -12.39 -1.65 8.39
C LEU A 88 -12.43 -0.12 8.41
N TYR A 89 -11.29 0.51 8.13
CA TYR A 89 -11.20 1.96 8.00
C TYR A 89 -11.33 2.35 6.53
N PHE A 90 -12.38 3.08 6.20
CA PHE A 90 -12.60 3.60 4.85
C PHE A 90 -11.96 4.97 4.74
N TYR A 91 -11.00 5.09 3.83
CA TYR A 91 -10.37 6.36 3.48
C TYR A 91 -11.00 6.98 2.22
N ASP A 92 -11.72 6.18 1.44
CA ASP A 92 -12.48 6.64 0.26
C ASP A 92 -13.81 5.85 0.22
N VAL A 93 -14.87 6.48 0.72
CA VAL A 93 -16.21 5.87 0.79
C VAL A 93 -16.84 5.70 -0.60
N PRO A 94 -16.78 6.67 -1.53
CA PRO A 94 -17.29 6.50 -2.89
C PRO A 94 -16.69 5.31 -3.64
N ASN A 95 -15.36 5.15 -3.60
CA ASN A 95 -14.66 4.06 -4.28
C ASN A 95 -14.52 2.80 -3.41
N ARG A 96 -15.12 2.79 -2.22
CA ARG A 96 -15.08 1.69 -1.24
C ARG A 96 -13.66 1.21 -0.91
N LYS A 97 -12.69 2.12 -0.95
CA LYS A 97 -11.32 1.78 -0.59
C LYS A 97 -11.17 1.81 0.92
N SER A 98 -10.56 0.77 1.46
CA SER A 98 -10.43 0.57 2.90
C SER A 98 -9.14 -0.13 3.26
N VAL A 99 -8.63 0.18 4.44
CA VAL A 99 -7.57 -0.58 5.11
C VAL A 99 -8.15 -1.34 6.30
N ILE A 100 -7.50 -2.44 6.66
CA ILE A 100 -7.87 -3.26 7.80
C ILE A 100 -6.94 -2.91 8.94
N VAL A 101 -7.50 -2.49 10.06
CA VAL A 101 -6.77 -2.12 11.27
C VAL A 101 -7.03 -3.20 12.32
N THR A 102 -6.04 -4.02 12.59
CA THR A 102 -6.15 -5.19 13.48
C THR A 102 -5.52 -4.87 14.83
N PHE A 103 -6.22 -5.17 15.91
CA PHE A 103 -5.67 -5.05 17.26
C PHE A 103 -4.66 -6.19 17.52
N GLU A 104 -3.43 -5.86 17.92
CA GLU A 104 -2.38 -6.84 18.20
C GLU A 104 -2.19 -7.11 19.70
N GLY A 105 -2.40 -6.10 20.55
CA GLY A 105 -2.24 -6.25 22.00
C GLY A 105 -2.10 -4.94 22.75
N GLU A 106 -2.01 -5.05 24.07
CA GLU A 106 -1.78 -3.95 24.99
C GLU A 106 -0.48 -4.14 25.78
N GLU A 107 0.21 -3.05 26.07
CA GLU A 107 1.47 -3.03 26.84
C GLU A 107 1.43 -1.93 27.92
N GLU A 108 2.18 -2.14 29.01
CA GLU A 108 2.36 -1.11 30.02
C GLU A 108 3.38 -0.07 29.54
N GLY A 109 2.90 1.15 29.33
CA GLY A 109 3.74 2.28 28.96
C GLY A 109 3.03 3.61 29.20
N ALA A 110 3.80 4.69 29.04
CA ALA A 110 3.31 6.05 29.15
C ALA A 110 2.32 6.34 28.03
N GLU A 111 1.30 7.15 28.31
CA GLU A 111 0.36 7.57 27.27
C GLU A 111 1.07 8.41 26.22
N CYS A 112 0.84 8.08 24.95
CA CYS A 112 1.45 8.74 23.81
C CYS A 112 0.42 8.98 22.71
N SER A 113 0.70 9.97 21.87
CA SER A 113 -0.01 10.17 20.62
C SER A 113 0.26 9.01 19.65
N PRO A 114 -0.63 8.76 18.67
CA PRO A 114 -0.43 7.69 17.71
C PRO A 114 0.88 7.87 16.95
N SER A 115 1.72 6.85 16.94
CA SER A 115 2.98 6.85 16.19
C SER A 115 3.26 5.49 15.56
N ILE A 116 3.95 5.48 14.42
CA ILE A 116 4.35 4.26 13.73
C ILE A 116 5.60 3.70 14.42
N VAL A 117 5.53 2.44 14.83
CA VAL A 117 6.64 1.69 15.44
C VAL A 117 7.33 0.79 14.43
N ASP A 118 6.58 0.26 13.46
CA ASP A 118 7.12 -0.57 12.39
C ASP A 118 6.37 -0.32 11.08
N SER A 119 7.07 -0.36 9.95
CA SER A 119 6.50 -0.08 8.64
C SER A 119 7.17 -0.88 7.54
N LYS A 120 6.37 -1.39 6.61
CA LYS A 120 6.86 -2.10 5.43
C LYS A 120 5.98 -1.83 4.21
N GLY A 121 6.62 -1.69 3.06
CA GLY A 121 5.96 -1.43 1.78
C GLY A 121 5.77 0.07 1.51
N PRO A 122 5.67 0.47 0.23
CA PRO A 122 5.47 1.87 -0.18
C PRO A 122 4.18 2.51 0.38
N ASN A 123 3.93 3.79 0.09
CA ASN A 123 2.73 4.48 0.54
C ASN A 123 1.52 4.18 -0.36
N PRO A 124 0.30 3.95 0.18
CA PRO A 124 -0.87 3.55 -0.61
C PRO A 124 -1.18 4.45 -1.81
N ILE A 125 -0.94 5.75 -1.70
CA ILE A 125 -1.15 6.72 -2.80
C ILE A 125 -0.29 6.42 -4.03
N GLU A 126 0.91 5.88 -3.84
CA GLU A 126 1.83 5.51 -4.92
C GLU A 126 1.35 4.27 -5.69
N PHE A 127 0.46 3.46 -5.10
CA PHE A 127 -0.09 2.25 -5.74
C PHE A 127 -1.44 2.49 -6.40
N GLU A 128 -2.13 3.61 -6.13
CA GLU A 128 -3.41 3.90 -6.78
C GLU A 128 -3.28 4.00 -8.30
N ASN A 129 -2.04 4.19 -8.81
CA ASN A 129 -1.69 4.17 -10.23
C ASN A 129 -1.24 2.79 -10.77
N GLY A 130 -1.45 1.68 -10.05
CA GLY A 130 -1.29 0.33 -10.60
C GLY A 130 0.03 -0.36 -10.29
N TYR A 131 0.52 -0.26 -9.06
CA TYR A 131 1.68 -1.06 -8.64
C TYR A 131 1.32 -2.55 -8.65
N VAL A 132 2.08 -3.32 -9.42
CA VAL A 132 2.06 -4.78 -9.45
C VAL A 132 3.28 -5.24 -8.67
N ALA A 133 3.08 -6.01 -7.59
CA ALA A 133 4.20 -6.59 -6.85
C ALA A 133 5.04 -7.45 -7.80
N PHE A 134 6.36 -7.50 -7.60
CA PHE A 134 7.23 -8.29 -8.47
C PHE A 134 6.79 -9.76 -8.58
N GLU A 135 6.17 -10.31 -7.53
CA GLU A 135 5.60 -11.68 -7.53
C GLU A 135 4.34 -11.83 -8.40
N ASP A 136 3.57 -10.75 -8.57
CA ASP A 136 2.30 -10.72 -9.30
C ASP A 136 2.45 -10.22 -10.75
N LEU A 137 3.66 -9.76 -11.11
CA LEU A 137 4.00 -9.49 -12.51
C LEU A 137 3.93 -10.80 -13.29
N PRO A 138 3.36 -10.80 -14.52
CA PRO A 138 3.44 -11.97 -15.38
C PRO A 138 4.91 -12.37 -15.54
N ASP A 139 5.20 -13.68 -15.56
CA ASP A 139 6.59 -14.20 -15.52
C ASP A 139 7.48 -13.51 -16.57
N SER A 140 6.95 -13.14 -17.74
CA SER A 140 7.66 -12.36 -18.77
C SER A 140 8.33 -11.08 -18.27
N GLN A 141 7.73 -10.40 -17.28
CA GLN A 141 8.22 -9.15 -16.68
C GLN A 141 8.93 -9.38 -15.33
N ARG A 142 8.96 -10.62 -14.82
CA ARG A 142 9.63 -11.00 -13.58
C ARG A 142 11.11 -11.35 -13.80
N HIS A 143 11.81 -10.54 -14.59
CA HIS A 143 13.23 -10.73 -14.90
C HIS A 143 14.02 -9.47 -14.58
N LEU A 144 15.18 -9.64 -13.95
CA LEU A 144 16.15 -8.57 -13.81
C LEU A 144 16.66 -8.18 -15.21
N PRO A 145 16.98 -6.89 -15.46
CA PRO A 145 17.62 -6.49 -16.71
C PRO A 145 18.91 -7.32 -16.90
N GLY A 146 18.92 -8.16 -17.95
CA GLY A 146 20.00 -9.10 -18.25
C GLY A 146 19.68 -10.59 -18.05
N GLN A 147 18.55 -10.95 -17.45
CA GLN A 147 18.07 -12.33 -17.38
C GLN A 147 17.16 -12.62 -18.58
N LYS A 148 17.53 -13.61 -19.41
CA LYS A 148 16.65 -14.12 -20.45
C LYS A 148 15.47 -14.87 -19.82
N PRO A 149 14.26 -14.73 -20.36
CA PRO A 149 13.13 -15.53 -19.90
C PRO A 149 13.40 -17.01 -20.16
N ASP A 150 13.32 -17.82 -19.11
CA ASP A 150 13.40 -19.29 -19.20
C ASP A 150 12.08 -19.81 -19.76
N TRP A 151 11.88 -19.62 -21.06
CA TRP A 151 10.85 -20.34 -21.81
C TRP A 151 11.28 -21.80 -21.81
N GLY A 152 10.50 -22.62 -21.11
CA GLY A 152 10.60 -24.06 -20.95
C GLY A 152 11.61 -24.74 -21.87
N SER A 153 12.60 -25.36 -21.24
CA SER A 153 13.31 -26.54 -21.76
C SER A 153 12.28 -27.62 -22.14
N ASP A 154 11.61 -27.46 -23.28
CA ASP A 154 11.01 -28.57 -24.00
C ASP A 154 12.14 -29.27 -24.76
N ASP A 155 12.41 -30.45 -24.24
CA ASP A 155 13.24 -31.53 -24.74
C ASP A 155 12.85 -31.85 -26.20
N ASP A 156 13.71 -31.51 -27.16
CA ASP A 156 13.75 -32.16 -28.48
C ASP A 156 15.22 -32.36 -28.87
N ASP A 157 15.64 -33.60 -28.68
CA ASP A 157 16.94 -34.18 -28.99
C ASP A 157 17.18 -34.30 -30.51
N ASP A 158 18.45 -34.49 -30.87
CA ASP A 158 18.98 -34.97 -32.17
C ASP A 158 19.03 -34.02 -33.39
N THR A 159 20.21 -33.46 -33.72
CA THR A 159 21.13 -34.07 -34.72
C THR A 159 22.46 -33.29 -34.93
N ASP A 160 23.57 -33.98 -34.61
CA ASP A 160 24.86 -34.10 -35.31
C ASP A 160 25.33 -33.04 -36.35
N GLY A 161 26.51 -32.44 -36.08
CA GLY A 161 27.61 -32.63 -37.04
C GLY A 161 28.36 -31.40 -37.59
N SER A 162 29.62 -31.30 -37.15
CA SER A 162 30.79 -30.78 -37.88
C SER A 162 31.17 -29.30 -37.74
N ALA A 163 32.37 -29.13 -37.22
CA ALA A 163 33.20 -27.93 -37.26
C ALA A 163 33.57 -27.50 -38.70
N GLY A 164 33.77 -26.19 -38.87
CA GLY A 164 34.41 -25.58 -40.04
C GLY A 164 34.40 -24.06 -39.91
N ALA A 165 35.57 -23.47 -39.70
CA ALA A 165 35.81 -22.03 -39.78
C ALA A 165 35.59 -21.54 -41.21
N ASP A 166 35.18 -20.28 -41.38
CA ASP A 166 36.00 -19.23 -42.02
C ASP A 166 35.21 -17.92 -42.15
N ASP A 167 35.97 -16.82 -42.04
CA ASP A 167 35.64 -15.41 -42.24
C ASP A 167 34.72 -15.10 -43.43
N ASP A 168 33.83 -14.13 -43.26
CA ASP A 168 33.77 -13.00 -44.21
C ASP A 168 33.28 -11.73 -43.52
N ASP A 169 34.06 -10.68 -43.71
CA ASP A 169 33.89 -9.30 -43.27
C ASP A 169 32.60 -8.70 -43.86
N SER A 170 31.89 -7.91 -43.05
CA SER A 170 31.11 -6.77 -43.55
C SER A 170 30.89 -5.78 -42.41
N ASP A 171 31.88 -4.90 -42.25
CA ASP A 171 31.72 -3.57 -41.68
C ASP A 171 30.75 -2.76 -42.57
N GLU A 172 29.58 -2.41 -42.05
CA GLU A 172 28.91 -1.16 -42.40
C GLU A 172 28.39 -0.52 -41.10
N GLU A 173 29.13 0.49 -40.65
CA GLU A 173 28.71 1.46 -39.65
C GLU A 173 27.56 2.30 -40.21
N GLU A 174 26.45 2.42 -39.49
CA GLU A 174 25.59 3.61 -39.56
C GLU A 174 25.14 3.91 -38.13
N GLU A 175 25.62 5.05 -37.65
CA GLU A 175 25.41 5.60 -36.32
C GLU A 175 23.96 6.05 -36.13
N ASP A 176 23.42 5.73 -34.95
CA ASP A 176 22.19 6.28 -34.41
C ASP A 176 22.30 7.80 -34.19
N ASP A 177 21.38 8.60 -34.73
CA ASP A 177 20.99 9.87 -34.12
C ASP A 177 19.52 10.21 -34.44
N ASP A 178 18.59 9.52 -33.76
CA ASP A 178 17.18 9.91 -33.71
C ASP A 178 17.04 11.21 -32.88
N GLU A 179 17.25 12.34 -33.55
CA GLU A 179 16.92 13.68 -33.06
C GLU A 179 15.40 13.89 -33.07
N ASP A 180 14.70 13.38 -32.06
CA ASP A 180 13.37 13.86 -31.71
C ASP A 180 13.35 14.34 -30.24
N GLY A 181 13.53 15.65 -30.13
CA GLY A 181 13.66 16.42 -28.92
C GLY A 181 12.52 16.20 -27.91
N LYS A 182 12.96 15.91 -26.69
CA LYS A 182 12.19 15.89 -25.44
C LYS A 182 11.34 17.16 -25.29
N ILE A 183 10.02 17.00 -25.25
CA ILE A 183 9.12 18.05 -24.77
C ILE A 183 9.19 18.04 -23.23
N VAL A 184 10.15 18.77 -22.69
CA VAL A 184 10.23 19.10 -21.26
C VAL A 184 9.24 20.22 -20.98
N PHE A 185 8.13 19.90 -20.33
CA PHE A 185 7.19 20.89 -19.82
C PHE A 185 7.67 21.34 -18.43
N ASP A 186 8.53 22.36 -18.40
CA ASP A 186 8.91 23.06 -17.17
C ASP A 186 7.79 24.04 -16.82
N GLY A 187 6.92 23.61 -15.91
CA GLY A 187 5.71 24.32 -15.50
C GLY A 187 5.99 25.58 -14.69
N THR A 188 6.58 26.59 -15.31
CA THR A 188 6.66 27.94 -14.77
C THR A 188 5.69 28.87 -15.52
N GLU A 189 4.68 29.30 -14.76
CA GLU A 189 4.08 30.64 -14.79
C GLU A 189 3.60 31.21 -16.13
N ASP A 190 2.27 31.34 -16.28
CA ASP A 190 1.60 32.65 -16.40
C ASP A 190 0.08 32.47 -16.62
N LEU A 191 -0.66 32.41 -15.51
CA LEU A 191 -2.02 32.94 -15.48
C LEU A 191 -1.88 34.42 -15.12
N ASN A 192 -1.81 35.27 -16.13
CA ASN A 192 -1.96 36.71 -15.96
C ASN A 192 -3.08 37.25 -16.87
N ILE A 193 -4.18 37.56 -16.19
CA ILE A 193 -5.28 38.50 -16.48
C ILE A 193 -6.27 38.14 -17.59
#